data_AF-A0A3M1DVH2-F1
#
_entry.id   AF-A0A3M1DVH2-F1
#
_cell.length_a   1.000
_cell.length_b   1.000
_cell.length_c   1.000
_cell.angle_alpha   90.00
_cell.angle_beta   90.00
_cell.angle_gamma   90.00
#
_symmetry.space_group_name_H-M   'P 1'
#
loop_
_entity.id
_entity.type
_entity.pdbx_description
1 polymer ?
#
loop_
_entity_poly.entity_id
_entity_poly.type
_entity_poly.pdbx_seq_one_letter_code
_entity_poly.pdbx_strand_id
1 'polypeptide(L)'
;MAQPESQSWLDRPILHGIPLTREQGLYFLLILACLVSRLVMLGYRVQSHDESLHCKFSWDLYAGLGFQHNPMMHGPLDFHLVALSYFLFGDSDFTARLPIAMMGTVLVAFPYFLRRWLGRWGALAASFLLLISPSITYYSRYIRHDIPAALWAVLVVWAMFRYLEEGRDRHLYILAAALSLMFATKEVAFIYTAIFGLFLVGLLVIQATRERWDRRGAETAFVGALVGLAVGLILLAVGLARRTNLALRLGGGLAVLSPLAGAAALLYGIWPRRREYRVLDLIFLIGTLTLPFASPLPIHGAAWLAAQLVERSPSLGSVPFWLHLSQLHPTDYTAPAIYYSGVILALTIAAAVALGLLWDRRRWPVAAAIHTGIFLVFFTTVFTNGAGIASGWVGSLGYWLEQHGVQRGGQPWFYYLVILPLYDFLPLLGFLAATLFLLARAVRNAIRSAVRPPQPAPPDSSGRSAIGHSVIGHSVIGHSVIGHSV
;
A
#
# COMPACT_ATOMS: atom_id res chain seq x y z
N MET A 1 26.28 41.42 -5.76
CA MET A 1 26.96 40.21 -5.23
C MET A 1 26.00 39.52 -4.28
N ALA A 2 25.41 38.39 -4.69
CA ALA A 2 24.64 37.55 -3.76
C ALA A 2 25.62 36.96 -2.74
N GLN A 3 25.36 37.14 -1.44
CA GLN A 3 26.15 36.48 -0.40
C GLN A 3 26.11 34.96 -0.64
N PRO A 4 27.25 34.25 -0.60
CA PRO A 4 27.25 32.81 -0.72
C PRO A 4 26.40 32.23 0.41
N GLU A 5 25.40 31.42 0.07
CA GLU A 5 24.57 30.73 1.06
C GLU A 5 25.47 30.00 2.07
N SER A 6 25.21 30.18 3.36
CA SER A 6 25.99 29.53 4.41
C SER A 6 25.92 28.01 4.21
N GLN A 7 27.04 27.38 3.86
CA GLN A 7 27.11 25.92 3.69
C GLN A 7 26.61 25.23 4.96
N SER A 8 25.61 24.36 4.79
CA SER A 8 25.05 23.56 5.88
C SER A 8 26.16 22.76 6.55
N TRP A 9 26.05 22.52 7.87
CA TRP A 9 26.99 21.68 8.61
C TRP A 9 27.18 20.31 7.93
N LEU A 10 26.13 19.77 7.30
CA LEU A 10 26.14 18.49 6.60
C LEU A 10 26.96 18.48 5.30
N ASP A 11 27.13 19.64 4.65
CA ASP A 11 27.89 19.79 3.40
C ASP A 11 29.40 19.95 3.62
N ARG A 12 29.79 20.24 4.86
CA ARG A 12 31.21 20.37 5.21
C ARG A 12 31.90 19.00 5.08
N PRO A 13 33.16 18.97 4.63
CA PRO A 13 33.92 17.74 4.58
C PRO A 13 34.11 17.17 6.00
N ILE A 14 34.23 15.85 6.10
CA ILE A 14 34.51 15.16 7.38
C ILE A 14 35.91 15.54 7.88
N LEU A 15 36.88 15.50 6.98
CA LEU A 15 38.28 15.85 7.20
C LEU A 15 38.75 16.76 6.06
N HIS A 16 39.63 17.71 6.37
CA HIS A 16 40.25 18.55 5.35
C HIS A 16 40.98 17.68 4.31
N GLY A 17 40.68 17.88 3.02
CA GLY A 17 41.29 17.13 1.91
C GLY A 17 40.52 15.89 1.44
N ILE A 18 39.47 15.45 2.15
CA ILE A 18 38.63 14.32 1.72
C ILE A 18 37.30 14.85 1.17
N PRO A 19 36.87 14.47 -0.06
CA PRO A 19 35.66 14.99 -0.69
C PRO A 19 34.35 14.43 -0.10
N LEU A 20 34.42 13.64 0.98
CA LEU A 20 33.25 13.08 1.68
C LEU A 20 32.62 14.12 2.59
N THR A 21 31.34 14.39 2.36
CA THR A 21 30.55 15.29 3.22
C THR A 21 30.22 14.61 4.54
N ARG A 22 29.96 15.40 5.59
CA ARG A 22 29.53 14.86 6.89
C ARG A 22 28.25 14.05 6.80
N GLU A 23 27.33 14.41 5.92
CA GLU A 23 26.15 13.58 5.66
C GLU A 23 26.53 12.18 5.17
N GLN A 24 27.42 12.08 4.18
CA GLN A 24 27.87 10.79 3.66
C GLN A 24 28.60 9.99 4.75
N GLY A 25 29.41 10.65 5.58
CA GLY A 25 30.06 10.03 6.73
C GLY A 25 29.08 9.48 7.76
N LEU A 26 28.00 10.20 8.06
CA LEU A 26 26.96 9.74 8.98
C LEU A 26 26.20 8.54 8.40
N TYR A 27 25.83 8.56 7.12
CA TYR A 27 25.22 7.40 6.49
C TYR A 27 26.16 6.19 6.48
N PHE A 28 27.43 6.39 6.16
CA PHE A 28 28.44 5.33 6.21
C PHE A 28 28.54 4.73 7.62
N LEU A 29 28.60 5.58 8.66
CA LEU A 29 28.64 5.14 10.05
C LEU A 29 27.37 4.34 10.44
N LEU A 30 26.19 4.82 10.06
CA LEU A 30 24.92 4.12 10.34
C LEU A 30 24.86 2.76 9.65
N ILE A 31 25.28 2.69 8.38
CA ILE A 31 25.31 1.45 7.59
C ILE A 31 26.34 0.48 8.18
N LEU A 32 27.52 0.96 8.53
CA LEU A 32 28.57 0.14 9.14
C LEU A 32 28.12 -0.41 10.50
N ALA A 33 27.55 0.44 11.35
CA ALA A 33 26.99 0.02 12.64
C ALA A 33 25.85 -1.00 12.44
N CYS A 34 25.01 -0.81 11.41
CA CYS A 34 23.97 -1.77 11.05
C CYS A 34 24.61 -3.12 10.68
N LEU A 35 25.52 -3.15 9.70
CA LEU A 35 26.20 -4.36 9.26
C LEU A 35 26.84 -5.11 10.42
N VAL A 36 27.62 -4.43 11.26
CA VAL A 36 28.24 -5.05 12.45
C VAL A 36 27.16 -5.64 13.37
N SER A 37 26.13 -4.85 13.70
CA SER A 37 25.05 -5.31 14.58
C SER A 37 24.18 -6.42 13.98
N ARG A 38 24.18 -6.63 12.66
CA ARG A 38 23.43 -7.72 12.01
C ARG A 38 24.28 -8.96 11.77
N LEU A 39 25.56 -8.80 11.44
CA LEU A 39 26.43 -9.92 11.06
C LEU A 39 27.15 -10.55 12.25
N VAL A 40 27.49 -9.79 13.29
CA VAL A 40 28.16 -10.36 14.48
C VAL A 40 27.27 -11.41 15.13
N MET A 41 27.79 -12.63 15.28
CA MET A 41 27.09 -13.80 15.83
C MET A 41 25.79 -14.17 15.09
N LEU A 42 25.70 -13.90 13.78
CA LEU A 42 24.48 -14.16 13.01
C LEU A 42 24.09 -15.65 12.99
N GLY A 43 25.07 -16.55 12.95
CA GLY A 43 24.85 -18.00 13.01
C GLY A 43 24.73 -18.60 14.41
N TYR A 44 24.83 -17.79 15.49
CA TYR A 44 24.96 -18.34 16.85
C TYR A 44 23.66 -18.91 17.43
N ARG A 45 22.50 -18.35 17.03
CA ARG A 45 21.20 -18.82 17.54
C ARG A 45 20.74 -20.05 16.77
N VAL A 46 20.24 -21.05 17.50
CA VAL A 46 19.53 -22.20 16.94
C VAL A 46 18.38 -21.73 16.02
N GLN A 47 18.17 -22.45 14.93
CA GLN A 47 17.07 -22.18 14.01
C GLN A 47 15.72 -22.42 14.69
N SER A 48 14.80 -21.49 14.54
CA SER A 48 13.42 -21.72 14.95
C SER A 48 12.73 -22.74 14.04
N HIS A 49 11.51 -23.15 14.41
CA HIS A 49 10.65 -23.94 13.54
C HIS A 49 10.48 -23.29 12.15
N ASP A 50 10.19 -21.99 12.09
CA ASP A 50 10.04 -21.28 10.81
C ASP A 50 11.34 -21.19 10.00
N GLU A 51 12.47 -20.90 10.66
CA GLU A 51 13.76 -20.80 9.98
C GLU A 51 14.20 -22.15 9.42
N SER A 52 13.92 -23.25 10.13
CA SER A 52 14.32 -24.60 9.71
C SER A 52 13.70 -24.98 8.37
N LEU A 53 12.44 -24.59 8.13
CA LEU A 53 11.77 -24.86 6.85
C LEU A 53 12.40 -24.05 5.71
N HIS A 54 12.77 -22.79 5.95
CA HIS A 54 13.50 -21.97 4.97
C HIS A 54 14.87 -22.57 4.67
N CYS A 55 15.62 -22.95 5.70
CA CYS A 55 16.92 -23.59 5.54
C CYS A 55 16.81 -24.87 4.72
N LYS A 56 15.85 -25.75 5.05
CA LYS A 56 15.67 -27.05 4.39
C LYS A 56 15.32 -26.90 2.91
N PHE A 57 14.30 -26.10 2.57
CA PHE A 57 13.87 -25.98 1.18
C PHE A 57 14.83 -25.18 0.31
N SER A 58 15.55 -24.21 0.88
CA SER A 58 16.67 -23.55 0.19
C SER A 58 17.84 -24.50 -0.04
N TRP A 59 18.12 -25.37 0.94
CA TRP A 59 19.15 -26.39 0.78
C TRP A 59 18.77 -27.42 -0.29
N ASP A 60 17.51 -27.83 -0.38
CA ASP A 60 17.02 -28.72 -1.45
C ASP A 60 17.22 -28.11 -2.84
N LEU A 61 16.91 -26.81 -2.98
CA LEU A 61 17.16 -26.08 -4.21
C LEU A 61 18.67 -26.01 -4.53
N TYR A 62 19.49 -25.68 -3.54
CA TYR A 62 20.94 -25.62 -3.66
C TYR A 62 21.57 -26.98 -4.03
N ALA A 63 21.10 -28.07 -3.42
CA ALA A 63 21.59 -29.43 -3.63
C ALA A 63 21.08 -30.09 -4.92
N GLY A 64 20.25 -29.39 -5.71
CA GLY A 64 19.68 -29.91 -6.96
C GLY A 64 18.52 -30.90 -6.78
N LEU A 65 17.93 -30.97 -5.59
CA LEU A 65 16.73 -31.78 -5.31
C LEU A 65 15.44 -31.08 -5.80
N GLY A 66 15.56 -29.81 -6.16
CA GLY A 66 14.46 -28.98 -6.67
C GLY A 66 13.69 -28.28 -5.56
N PHE A 67 12.83 -27.33 -5.97
CA PHE A 67 11.96 -26.60 -5.08
C PHE A 67 10.61 -26.37 -5.75
N GLN A 68 9.53 -26.55 -4.99
CA GLN A 68 8.18 -26.28 -5.44
C GLN A 68 7.50 -25.26 -4.55
N HIS A 69 7.03 -24.16 -5.15
CA HIS A 69 6.31 -23.14 -4.42
C HIS A 69 5.02 -23.71 -3.82
N ASN A 70 4.91 -23.56 -2.49
CA ASN A 70 3.74 -23.93 -1.70
C ASN A 70 3.21 -22.66 -1.01
N PRO A 71 1.95 -22.24 -1.24
CA PRO A 71 1.37 -21.05 -0.62
C PRO A 71 1.41 -21.03 0.91
N MET A 72 1.46 -22.20 1.56
CA MET A 72 1.64 -22.30 3.01
C MET A 72 2.97 -21.70 3.48
N MET A 73 3.99 -21.74 2.64
CA MET A 73 5.35 -21.28 2.92
C MET A 73 5.60 -19.82 2.53
N HIS A 74 4.55 -19.09 2.13
CA HIS A 74 4.62 -17.76 1.52
C HIS A 74 5.40 -17.76 0.21
N GLY A 75 5.83 -16.57 -0.23
CA GLY A 75 6.48 -16.36 -1.51
C GLY A 75 7.87 -17.01 -1.61
N PRO A 76 8.29 -17.37 -2.84
CA PRO A 76 9.50 -18.13 -3.12
C PRO A 76 10.83 -17.34 -3.02
N LEU A 77 10.79 -16.00 -2.93
CA LEU A 77 11.98 -15.15 -3.04
C LEU A 77 13.06 -15.52 -2.02
N ASP A 78 12.69 -15.62 -0.74
CA ASP A 78 13.62 -15.90 0.35
C ASP A 78 14.32 -17.25 0.14
N PHE A 79 13.57 -18.25 -0.36
CA PHE A 79 14.14 -19.57 -0.63
C PHE A 79 15.26 -19.52 -1.68
N HIS A 80 15.06 -18.72 -2.73
CA HIS A 80 16.05 -18.53 -3.80
C HIS A 80 17.25 -17.73 -3.32
N LEU A 81 17.03 -16.67 -2.53
CA LEU A 81 18.12 -15.84 -1.99
C LEU A 81 19.01 -16.63 -1.03
N VAL A 82 18.42 -17.48 -0.19
CA VAL A 82 19.15 -18.34 0.74
C VAL A 82 19.87 -19.46 -0.03
N ALA A 83 19.24 -20.08 -1.04
CA ALA A 83 19.91 -21.06 -1.88
C ALA A 83 21.11 -20.46 -2.64
N LEU A 84 20.99 -19.22 -3.14
CA LEU A 84 22.10 -18.48 -3.74
C LEU A 84 23.21 -18.22 -2.71
N SER A 85 22.86 -17.87 -1.48
CA SER A 85 23.83 -17.70 -0.39
C SER A 85 24.60 -18.99 -0.10
N TYR A 86 23.91 -20.13 -0.04
CA TYR A 86 24.54 -21.44 0.10
C TYR A 86 25.46 -21.78 -1.06
N PHE A 87 25.05 -21.48 -2.29
CA PHE A 87 25.88 -21.66 -3.47
C PHE A 87 27.18 -20.84 -3.43
N LEU A 88 27.12 -19.60 -2.95
CA LEU A 88 28.27 -18.69 -2.92
C LEU A 88 29.21 -18.92 -1.72
N PHE A 89 28.67 -19.33 -0.57
CA PHE A 89 29.40 -19.30 0.70
C PHE A 89 29.34 -20.60 1.52
N GLY A 90 28.66 -21.63 1.01
CA GLY A 90 28.39 -22.89 1.72
C GLY A 90 27.14 -22.81 2.62
N ASP A 91 26.60 -23.97 2.99
CA ASP A 91 25.44 -24.11 3.87
C ASP A 91 25.81 -24.06 5.35
N SER A 92 25.42 -22.99 6.03
CA SER A 92 25.64 -22.78 7.46
C SER A 92 24.56 -21.86 8.04
N ASP A 93 24.38 -21.87 9.37
CA ASP A 93 23.43 -20.97 10.03
C ASP A 93 23.72 -19.48 9.79
N PHE A 94 24.99 -19.13 9.55
CA PHE A 94 25.38 -17.77 9.20
C PHE A 94 24.93 -17.40 7.78
N THR A 95 25.29 -18.22 6.80
CA THR A 95 25.01 -17.97 5.38
C THR A 95 23.51 -18.08 5.09
N ALA A 96 22.77 -18.87 5.87
CA ALA A 96 21.31 -18.96 5.78
C ALA A 96 20.61 -17.62 6.09
N ARG A 97 21.12 -16.87 7.07
CA ARG A 97 20.54 -15.58 7.50
C ARG A 97 21.15 -14.37 6.78
N LEU A 98 22.28 -14.56 6.09
CA LEU A 98 23.03 -13.49 5.45
C LEU A 98 22.17 -12.65 4.47
N PRO A 99 21.34 -13.23 3.57
CA PRO A 99 20.54 -12.44 2.65
C PRO A 99 19.59 -11.47 3.37
N ILE A 100 18.90 -11.95 4.40
CA ILE A 100 17.94 -11.14 5.16
C ILE A 100 18.65 -10.03 5.95
N ALA A 101 19.83 -10.31 6.51
CA ALA A 101 20.67 -9.31 7.18
C ALA A 101 21.14 -8.19 6.23
N MET A 102 21.51 -8.55 5.01
CA MET A 102 21.89 -7.58 3.99
C MET A 102 20.69 -6.74 3.56
N MET A 103 19.52 -7.35 3.33
CA MET A 103 18.29 -6.63 3.00
C MET A 103 17.84 -5.69 4.13
N GLY A 104 17.96 -6.11 5.38
CA GLY A 104 17.71 -5.26 6.56
C GLY A 104 18.64 -4.06 6.63
N THR A 105 19.91 -4.23 6.25
CA THR A 105 20.87 -3.13 6.14
C THR A 105 20.46 -2.14 5.04
N VAL A 106 20.01 -2.65 3.87
CA VAL A 106 19.50 -1.80 2.79
C VAL A 106 18.25 -1.04 3.25
N LEU A 107 17.35 -1.68 3.99
CA LEU A 107 16.16 -1.03 4.56
C LEU A 107 16.54 0.12 5.51
N VAL A 108 17.56 -0.05 6.35
CA VAL A 108 18.10 1.01 7.23
C VAL A 108 18.72 2.16 6.43
N ALA A 109 19.38 1.86 5.30
CA ALA A 109 19.96 2.87 4.41
C ALA A 109 18.90 3.60 3.55
N PHE A 110 17.75 2.97 3.32
CA PHE A 110 16.72 3.41 2.38
C PHE A 110 16.22 4.86 2.59
N PRO A 111 16.07 5.38 3.82
CA PRO A 111 15.66 6.78 4.04
C PRO A 111 16.56 7.81 3.34
N TYR A 112 17.79 7.48 2.95
CA TYR A 112 18.63 8.32 2.07
C TYR A 112 17.90 8.75 0.78
N PHE A 113 17.09 7.86 0.21
CA PHE A 113 16.28 8.14 -0.98
C PHE A 113 15.02 8.94 -0.67
N LEU A 114 14.63 9.05 0.60
CA LEU A 114 13.48 9.80 1.09
C LEU A 114 13.83 11.23 1.55
N ARG A 115 15.12 11.64 1.47
CA ARG A 115 15.63 12.96 1.87
C ARG A 115 14.87 14.14 1.26
N ARG A 116 14.28 13.96 0.07
CA ARG A 116 13.47 14.99 -0.59
C ARG A 116 12.21 15.35 0.19
N TRP A 117 11.59 14.37 0.87
CA TRP A 117 10.35 14.57 1.63
C TRP A 117 10.61 14.73 3.13
N LEU A 118 11.59 14.00 3.68
CA LEU A 118 11.93 14.05 5.10
C LEU A 118 12.93 15.16 5.46
N GLY A 119 13.58 15.76 4.46
CA GLY A 119 14.80 16.53 4.66
C GLY A 119 16.01 15.65 5.01
N ARG A 120 17.21 16.22 4.93
CA ARG A 120 18.48 15.49 5.18
C ARG A 120 18.56 14.96 6.62
N TRP A 121 18.26 15.81 7.60
CA TRP A 121 18.23 15.43 9.01
C TRP A 121 17.12 14.44 9.34
N GLY A 122 15.91 14.62 8.78
CA GLY A 122 14.80 13.70 9.01
C GLY A 122 15.09 12.31 8.45
N ALA A 123 15.73 12.22 7.29
CA ALA A 123 16.17 10.95 6.72
C ALA A 123 17.27 10.27 7.55
N LEU A 124 18.27 11.02 8.04
CA LEU A 124 19.29 10.50 8.96
C LEU A 124 18.65 9.99 10.27
N ALA A 125 17.71 10.75 10.84
CA ALA A 125 16.97 10.34 12.02
C ALA A 125 16.15 9.07 11.77
N ALA A 126 15.46 8.97 10.63
CA ALA A 126 14.72 7.76 10.25
C ALA A 126 15.65 6.55 10.12
N SER A 127 16.80 6.68 9.45
CA SER A 127 17.81 5.61 9.36
C SER A 127 18.33 5.20 10.74
N PHE A 128 18.61 6.17 11.62
CA PHE A 128 19.03 5.88 12.99
C PHE A 128 17.95 5.14 13.79
N LEU A 129 16.68 5.55 13.70
CA LEU A 129 15.57 4.89 14.38
C LEU A 129 15.34 3.45 13.87
N LEU A 130 15.48 3.22 12.56
CA LEU A 130 15.42 1.87 11.98
C LEU A 130 16.62 1.00 12.44
N LEU A 131 17.81 1.59 12.56
CA LEU A 131 19.00 0.91 13.08
C LEU A 131 18.78 0.39 14.51
N ILE A 132 18.22 1.20 15.40
CA ILE A 132 18.04 0.83 16.81
C ILE A 132 16.68 0.18 17.13
N SER A 133 15.79 0.05 16.14
CA SER A 133 14.48 -0.59 16.33
C SER A 133 14.63 -2.06 16.75
N PRO A 134 14.01 -2.50 17.86
CA PRO A 134 14.05 -3.90 18.28
C PRO A 134 13.46 -4.83 17.22
N SER A 135 12.28 -4.49 16.67
CA SER A 135 11.60 -5.28 15.64
C SER A 135 12.47 -5.43 14.39
N ILE A 136 12.97 -4.32 13.84
CA ILE A 136 13.81 -4.37 12.63
C ILE A 136 15.12 -5.09 12.91
N THR A 137 15.74 -4.87 14.08
CA THR A 137 16.95 -5.59 14.50
C THR A 137 16.76 -7.09 14.54
N TYR A 138 15.68 -7.54 15.18
CA TYR A 138 15.37 -8.95 15.36
C TYR A 138 15.08 -9.63 14.02
N TYR A 139 14.15 -9.06 13.24
CA TYR A 139 13.74 -9.66 11.97
C TYR A 139 14.79 -9.53 10.86
N SER A 140 15.74 -8.59 10.96
CA SER A 140 16.91 -8.55 10.06
C SER A 140 17.93 -9.66 10.35
N ARG A 141 17.72 -10.47 11.39
CA ARG A 141 18.58 -11.60 11.76
C ARG A 141 17.78 -12.91 11.86
N TYR A 142 16.63 -12.95 11.21
CA TYR A 142 15.68 -14.08 11.25
C TYR A 142 15.29 -14.43 9.81
N ILE A 143 15.39 -15.70 9.40
CA ILE A 143 15.07 -16.11 8.02
C ILE A 143 13.55 -16.08 7.80
N ARG A 144 13.04 -14.88 7.51
CA ARG A 144 11.63 -14.61 7.23
C ARG A 144 11.45 -13.47 6.26
N HIS A 145 10.26 -13.51 5.67
CA HIS A 145 9.79 -12.58 4.65
C HIS A 145 9.52 -11.15 5.13
N ASP A 146 9.57 -10.87 6.43
CA ASP A 146 9.12 -9.58 7.00
C ASP A 146 10.01 -8.40 6.56
N ILE A 147 11.33 -8.57 6.60
CA ILE A 147 12.29 -7.52 6.17
C ILE A 147 12.29 -7.34 4.66
N PRO A 148 12.35 -8.40 3.83
CA PRO A 148 12.16 -8.27 2.40
C PRO A 148 10.84 -7.56 2.04
N ALA A 149 9.73 -7.91 2.67
CA ALA A 149 8.43 -7.31 2.39
C ALA A 149 8.43 -5.80 2.74
N ALA A 150 9.00 -5.43 3.88
CA ALA A 150 9.14 -4.02 4.27
C ALA A 150 10.02 -3.23 3.29
N LEU A 151 11.14 -3.81 2.83
CA LEU A 151 12.02 -3.18 1.84
C LEU A 151 11.30 -2.94 0.51
N TRP A 152 10.58 -3.94 0.00
CA TRP A 152 9.83 -3.78 -1.24
C TRP A 152 8.67 -2.79 -1.09
N ALA A 153 7.98 -2.78 0.05
CA ALA A 153 6.93 -1.81 0.33
C ALA A 153 7.45 -0.36 0.32
N VAL A 154 8.60 -0.07 0.95
CA VAL A 154 9.18 1.29 0.91
C VAL A 154 9.70 1.65 -0.49
N LEU A 155 10.17 0.67 -1.27
CA LEU A 155 10.56 0.89 -2.66
C LEU A 155 9.36 1.19 -3.56
N VAL A 156 8.23 0.50 -3.36
CA VAL A 156 6.95 0.79 -4.02
C VAL A 156 6.52 2.23 -3.72
N VAL A 157 6.51 2.63 -2.43
CA VAL A 157 6.17 4.01 -2.02
C VAL A 157 7.09 5.03 -2.68
N TRP A 158 8.41 4.78 -2.64
CA TRP A 158 9.37 5.66 -3.28
C TRP A 158 9.11 5.78 -4.78
N ALA A 159 8.95 4.66 -5.50
CA ALA A 159 8.73 4.67 -6.94
C ALA A 159 7.43 5.40 -7.32
N MET A 160 6.34 5.17 -6.56
CA MET A 160 5.08 5.89 -6.72
C MET A 160 5.27 7.40 -6.57
N PHE A 161 5.89 7.86 -5.49
CA PHE A 161 6.05 9.29 -5.22
C PHE A 161 6.97 9.96 -6.25
N ARG A 162 8.05 9.29 -6.65
CA ARG A 162 8.94 9.78 -7.72
C ARG A 162 8.23 9.85 -9.06
N TYR A 163 7.33 8.92 -9.37
CA TYR A 163 6.51 8.99 -10.57
C TYR A 163 5.54 10.18 -10.52
N LEU A 164 4.85 10.39 -9.40
CA LEU A 164 3.93 11.52 -9.24
C LEU A 164 4.65 12.86 -9.43
N GLU A 165 5.89 12.99 -8.95
CA GLU A 165 6.69 14.21 -9.10
C GLU A 165 7.29 14.39 -10.49
N GLU A 166 7.98 13.36 -11.02
CA GLU A 166 8.80 13.50 -12.23
C GLU A 166 8.09 13.04 -13.51
N GLY A 167 7.09 12.17 -13.41
CA GLY A 167 6.39 11.59 -14.56
C GLY A 167 7.28 10.72 -15.47
N ARG A 168 8.44 10.26 -14.99
CA ARG A 168 9.39 9.47 -15.80
C ARG A 168 9.06 7.98 -15.75
N ASP A 169 9.04 7.34 -16.91
CA ASP A 169 8.70 5.92 -17.11
C ASP A 169 9.55 4.94 -16.29
N ARG A 170 10.83 5.28 -16.02
CA ARG A 170 11.71 4.45 -15.19
C ARG A 170 11.08 4.10 -13.82
N HIS A 171 10.30 4.99 -13.24
CA HIS A 171 9.69 4.75 -11.93
C HIS A 171 8.51 3.78 -12.02
N LEU A 172 7.79 3.74 -13.15
CA LEU A 172 6.78 2.71 -13.41
C LEU A 172 7.41 1.32 -13.50
N TYR A 173 8.58 1.22 -14.12
CA TYR A 173 9.31 -0.04 -14.26
C TYR A 173 9.93 -0.51 -12.94
N ILE A 174 10.50 0.41 -12.16
CA ILE A 174 10.96 0.09 -10.79
C ILE A 174 9.78 -0.33 -9.92
N LEU A 175 8.64 0.36 -10.02
CA LEU A 175 7.41 0.01 -9.31
C LEU A 175 6.93 -1.40 -9.70
N ALA A 176 6.91 -1.73 -10.99
CA ALA A 176 6.53 -3.05 -11.48
C ALA A 176 7.46 -4.16 -10.94
N ALA A 177 8.78 -3.92 -10.92
CA ALA A 177 9.74 -4.85 -10.35
C ALA A 177 9.55 -5.02 -8.83
N ALA A 178 9.42 -3.91 -8.10
CA ALA A 178 9.24 -3.91 -6.65
C ALA A 178 7.93 -4.59 -6.24
N LEU A 179 6.84 -4.37 -7.00
CA LEU A 179 5.56 -5.03 -6.78
C LEU A 179 5.67 -6.54 -6.97
N SER A 180 6.33 -7.00 -8.04
CA SER A 180 6.54 -8.42 -8.30
C SER A 180 7.37 -9.09 -7.21
N LEU A 181 8.47 -8.44 -6.78
CA LEU A 181 9.31 -8.91 -5.68
C LEU A 181 8.54 -8.95 -4.35
N MET A 182 7.66 -7.98 -4.10
CA MET A 182 6.79 -7.96 -2.91
C MET A 182 5.82 -9.15 -2.91
N PHE A 183 5.19 -9.46 -4.06
CA PHE A 183 4.35 -10.65 -4.21
C PHE A 183 5.14 -11.96 -4.13
N ALA A 184 6.35 -12.00 -4.67
CA ALA A 184 7.27 -13.13 -4.53
C ALA A 184 7.81 -13.30 -3.09
N THR A 185 7.52 -12.36 -2.20
CA THR A 185 7.94 -12.41 -0.80
C THR A 185 6.82 -12.94 0.08
N LYS A 186 5.67 -12.27 0.17
CA LYS A 186 4.62 -12.62 1.15
C LYS A 186 3.26 -12.08 0.77
N GLU A 187 2.21 -12.78 1.18
CA GLU A 187 0.80 -12.43 0.94
C GLU A 187 0.38 -11.10 1.59
N VAL A 188 1.17 -10.55 2.53
CA VAL A 188 0.97 -9.16 3.02
C VAL A 188 1.04 -8.14 1.87
N ALA A 189 1.64 -8.50 0.72
CA ALA A 189 1.60 -7.73 -0.52
C ALA A 189 0.17 -7.34 -0.93
N PHE A 190 -0.83 -8.20 -0.70
CA PHE A 190 -2.24 -7.87 -1.00
C PHE A 190 -2.73 -6.69 -0.16
N ILE A 191 -2.39 -6.67 1.12
CA ILE A 191 -2.77 -5.61 2.05
C ILE A 191 -2.05 -4.30 1.68
N TYR A 192 -0.74 -4.34 1.44
CA TYR A 192 0.00 -3.16 1.00
C TYR A 192 -0.53 -2.59 -0.31
N THR A 193 -0.80 -3.46 -1.29
CA THR A 193 -1.36 -3.06 -2.59
C THR A 193 -2.74 -2.42 -2.41
N ALA A 194 -3.59 -2.96 -1.53
CA ALA A 194 -4.89 -2.37 -1.22
C ALA A 194 -4.75 -0.99 -0.54
N ILE A 195 -3.82 -0.84 0.42
CA ILE A 195 -3.54 0.45 1.08
C ILE A 195 -3.06 1.49 0.07
N PHE A 196 -2.09 1.14 -0.78
CA PHE A 196 -1.56 2.03 -1.81
C PHE A 196 -2.63 2.37 -2.86
N GLY A 197 -3.41 1.39 -3.29
CA GLY A 197 -4.53 1.58 -4.20
C GLY A 197 -5.58 2.53 -3.63
N LEU A 198 -5.98 2.34 -2.37
CA LEU A 198 -6.94 3.22 -1.69
C LEU A 198 -6.40 4.65 -1.55
N PHE A 199 -5.13 4.80 -1.19
CA PHE A 199 -4.46 6.10 -1.15
C PHE A 199 -4.50 6.79 -2.51
N LEU A 200 -4.16 6.07 -3.59
CA LEU A 200 -4.18 6.62 -4.95
C LEU A 200 -5.59 6.96 -5.41
N VAL A 201 -6.58 6.11 -5.14
CA VAL A 201 -8.00 6.40 -5.46
C VAL A 201 -8.47 7.64 -4.71
N GLY A 202 -8.16 7.76 -3.42
CA GLY A 202 -8.47 8.97 -2.64
C GLY A 202 -7.80 10.22 -3.21
N LEU A 203 -6.53 10.12 -3.59
CA LEU A 203 -5.79 11.21 -4.23
C LEU A 203 -6.40 11.60 -5.59
N LEU A 204 -6.82 10.61 -6.39
CA LEU A 204 -7.49 10.84 -7.67
C LEU A 204 -8.83 11.56 -7.47
N VAL A 205 -9.64 11.13 -6.49
CA VAL A 205 -10.91 11.79 -6.15
C VAL A 205 -10.68 13.24 -5.72
N ILE A 206 -9.65 13.52 -4.90
CA ILE A 206 -9.31 14.89 -4.51
C ILE A 206 -8.88 15.73 -5.72
N GLN A 207 -8.08 15.17 -6.63
CA GLN A 207 -7.67 15.89 -7.85
C GLN A 207 -8.87 16.15 -8.76
N ALA A 208 -9.69 15.13 -9.02
CA ALA A 208 -10.85 15.23 -9.90
C ALA A 208 -11.92 16.18 -9.36
N THR A 209 -12.12 16.29 -8.04
CA THR A 209 -13.14 17.18 -7.44
C THR A 209 -12.70 18.65 -7.38
N ARG A 210 -11.40 18.95 -7.52
CA ARG A 210 -10.89 20.33 -7.60
C ARG A 210 -11.05 20.95 -8.99
N GLU A 211 -11.27 20.12 -9.99
CA GLU A 211 -11.42 20.53 -11.38
C GLU A 211 -12.88 20.40 -11.82
N ARG A 212 -13.31 21.24 -12.75
CA ARG A 212 -14.66 21.13 -13.33
C ARG A 212 -14.66 20.03 -14.37
N TRP A 213 -15.65 19.15 -14.31
CA TRP A 213 -15.74 18.04 -15.26
C TRP A 213 -16.35 18.51 -16.56
N ASP A 214 -15.78 18.08 -17.70
CA ASP A 214 -16.33 18.38 -19.02
C ASP A 214 -17.74 17.78 -19.18
N ARG A 215 -18.01 16.65 -18.50
CA ARG A 215 -19.25 15.89 -18.56
C ARG A 215 -20.04 16.04 -17.27
N ARG A 216 -20.92 17.06 -17.19
CA ARG A 216 -21.76 17.32 -16.01
C ARG A 216 -22.57 16.10 -15.54
N GLY A 217 -23.09 15.29 -16.46
CA GLY A 217 -23.83 14.07 -16.11
C GLY A 217 -22.98 13.00 -15.41
N ALA A 218 -21.68 12.96 -15.69
CA ALA A 218 -20.75 12.05 -15.02
C ALA A 218 -20.43 12.56 -13.61
N GLU A 219 -20.28 13.87 -13.45
CA GLU A 219 -20.07 14.51 -12.15
C GLU A 219 -21.27 14.30 -11.22
N THR A 220 -22.50 14.50 -11.72
CA THR A 220 -23.72 14.24 -10.94
C THR A 220 -23.88 12.77 -10.60
N ALA A 221 -23.57 11.85 -11.53
CA ALA A 221 -23.58 10.42 -11.25
C ALA A 221 -22.53 10.02 -10.19
N PHE A 222 -21.34 10.64 -10.22
CA PHE A 222 -20.30 10.41 -9.22
C PHE A 222 -20.72 10.90 -7.83
N VAL A 223 -21.26 12.11 -7.73
CA VAL A 223 -21.79 12.64 -6.46
C VAL A 223 -22.96 11.79 -5.96
N GLY A 224 -23.87 11.39 -6.86
CA GLY A 224 -24.97 10.47 -6.56
C GLY A 224 -24.47 9.13 -6.01
N ALA A 225 -23.39 8.59 -6.57
CA ALA A 225 -22.74 7.39 -6.06
C ALA A 225 -22.11 7.59 -4.66
N LEU A 226 -21.51 8.73 -4.36
CA LEU A 226 -21.00 9.02 -3.01
C LEU A 226 -22.14 9.10 -1.98
N VAL A 227 -23.26 9.73 -2.34
CA VAL A 227 -24.48 9.75 -1.52
C VAL A 227 -25.04 8.35 -1.34
N GLY A 228 -25.14 7.57 -2.43
CA GLY A 228 -25.60 6.18 -2.40
C GLY A 228 -24.74 5.30 -1.49
N LEU A 229 -23.41 5.47 -1.52
CA LEU A 229 -22.48 4.78 -0.62
C LEU A 229 -22.73 5.18 0.84
N ALA A 230 -22.85 6.47 1.15
CA ALA A 230 -23.11 6.94 2.50
C ALA A 230 -24.45 6.38 3.04
N VAL A 231 -25.51 6.43 2.24
CA VAL A 231 -26.81 5.83 2.58
C VAL A 231 -26.69 4.32 2.77
N GLY A 232 -25.97 3.63 1.88
CA GLY A 232 -25.73 2.19 1.98
C GLY A 232 -25.03 1.79 3.28
N LEU A 233 -23.98 2.52 3.66
CA LEU A 233 -23.24 2.30 4.91
C LEU A 233 -24.11 2.59 6.15
N ILE A 234 -24.93 3.65 6.12
CA ILE A 234 -25.88 3.94 7.20
C ILE A 234 -26.90 2.80 7.33
N LEU A 235 -27.46 2.32 6.23
CA LEU A 235 -28.40 1.20 6.22
C LEU A 235 -27.76 -0.10 6.72
N LEU A 236 -26.49 -0.36 6.37
CA LEU A 236 -25.73 -1.48 6.92
C LEU A 236 -25.55 -1.35 8.43
N ALA A 237 -25.15 -0.18 8.92
CA ALA A 237 -24.97 0.07 10.35
C ALA A 237 -26.29 -0.11 11.12
N VAL A 238 -27.39 0.45 10.61
CA VAL A 238 -28.74 0.26 11.17
C VAL A 238 -29.16 -1.21 11.11
N GLY A 239 -28.90 -1.89 9.99
CA GLY A 239 -29.20 -3.30 9.79
C GLY A 239 -28.45 -4.20 10.75
N LEU A 240 -27.18 -3.89 11.04
CA LEU A 240 -26.36 -4.62 12.00
C LEU A 240 -26.81 -4.34 13.44
N ALA A 241 -27.05 -3.08 13.79
CA ALA A 241 -27.48 -2.66 15.13
C ALA A 241 -28.88 -3.18 15.49
N ARG A 242 -29.80 -3.18 14.53
CA ARG A 242 -31.20 -3.64 14.72
C ARG A 242 -31.45 -5.07 14.25
N ARG A 243 -30.43 -5.75 13.70
CA ARG A 243 -30.52 -7.10 13.12
C ARG A 243 -31.63 -7.26 12.07
N THR A 244 -31.79 -6.26 11.19
CA THR A 244 -32.85 -6.25 10.16
C THR A 244 -32.32 -6.68 8.78
N ASN A 245 -32.87 -7.78 8.26
CA ASN A 245 -32.45 -8.35 6.98
C ASN A 245 -32.66 -7.40 5.79
N LEU A 246 -33.73 -6.60 5.80
CA LEU A 246 -34.02 -5.66 4.71
C LEU A 246 -32.95 -4.55 4.61
N ALA A 247 -32.59 -3.93 5.74
CA ALA A 247 -31.58 -2.89 5.78
C ALA A 247 -30.18 -3.42 5.44
N LEU A 248 -29.87 -4.66 5.87
CA LEU A 248 -28.63 -5.35 5.47
C LEU A 248 -28.57 -5.60 3.95
N ARG A 249 -29.66 -6.06 3.33
CA ARG A 249 -29.70 -6.32 1.88
C ARG A 249 -29.62 -5.04 1.07
N LEU A 250 -30.43 -4.03 1.40
CA LEU A 250 -30.44 -2.75 0.69
C LEU A 250 -29.13 -1.97 0.91
N GLY A 251 -28.67 -1.93 2.17
CA GLY A 251 -27.42 -1.30 2.53
C GLY A 251 -26.22 -1.97 1.86
N GLY A 252 -26.17 -3.30 1.86
CA GLY A 252 -25.15 -4.09 1.18
C GLY A 252 -25.17 -3.88 -0.34
N GLY A 253 -26.35 -3.91 -0.96
CA GLY A 253 -26.51 -3.64 -2.39
C GLY A 253 -25.98 -2.25 -2.77
N LEU A 254 -26.37 -1.21 -2.02
CA LEU A 254 -25.87 0.15 -2.25
C LEU A 254 -24.37 0.30 -1.98
N ALA A 255 -23.84 -0.35 -0.93
CA ALA A 255 -22.43 -0.31 -0.60
C ALA A 255 -21.54 -0.99 -1.66
N VAL A 256 -22.09 -1.89 -2.47
CA VAL A 256 -21.38 -2.53 -3.59
C VAL A 256 -21.60 -1.77 -4.91
N LEU A 257 -22.85 -1.46 -5.25
CA LEU A 257 -23.17 -0.84 -6.54
C LEU A 257 -22.71 0.62 -6.63
N SER A 258 -22.75 1.36 -5.52
CA SER A 258 -22.38 2.79 -5.55
C SER A 258 -20.89 3.01 -5.82
N PRO A 259 -19.93 2.30 -5.20
CA PRO A 259 -18.53 2.40 -5.59
C PRO A 259 -18.26 2.03 -7.05
N LEU A 260 -18.94 1.02 -7.59
CA LEU A 260 -18.80 0.61 -9.00
C LEU A 260 -19.32 1.71 -9.93
N ALA A 261 -20.52 2.23 -9.67
CA ALA A 261 -21.11 3.33 -10.43
C ALA A 261 -20.27 4.61 -10.31
N GLY A 262 -19.77 4.92 -9.12
CA GLY A 262 -18.89 6.05 -8.86
C GLY A 262 -17.56 5.92 -9.59
N ALA A 263 -16.92 4.76 -9.56
CA ALA A 263 -15.69 4.50 -10.32
C ALA A 263 -15.92 4.63 -11.82
N ALA A 264 -17.01 4.07 -12.35
CA ALA A 264 -17.38 4.19 -13.76
C ALA A 264 -17.66 5.65 -14.16
N ALA A 265 -18.41 6.38 -13.36
CA ALA A 265 -18.71 7.80 -13.57
C ALA A 265 -17.45 8.66 -13.52
N LEU A 266 -16.57 8.42 -12.53
CA LEU A 266 -15.29 9.08 -12.39
C LEU A 266 -14.40 8.85 -13.61
N LEU A 267 -14.17 7.58 -13.97
CA LEU A 267 -13.35 7.22 -15.12
C LEU A 267 -13.95 7.79 -16.40
N TYR A 268 -15.26 7.68 -16.61
CA TYR A 268 -15.93 8.26 -17.78
C TYR A 268 -15.83 9.79 -17.83
N GLY A 269 -15.92 10.47 -16.68
CA GLY A 269 -15.81 11.92 -16.58
C GLY A 269 -14.42 12.42 -16.95
N ILE A 270 -13.37 11.80 -16.40
CA ILE A 270 -11.98 12.24 -16.56
C ILE A 270 -11.25 11.59 -17.75
N TRP A 271 -11.85 10.59 -18.40
CA TRP A 271 -11.20 9.82 -19.49
C TRP A 271 -10.57 10.67 -20.61
N PRO A 272 -11.22 11.75 -21.10
CA PRO A 272 -10.65 12.58 -22.14
C PRO A 272 -9.30 13.21 -21.73
N ARG A 273 -9.16 13.55 -20.45
CA ARG A 273 -7.97 14.17 -19.85
C ARG A 273 -7.12 13.20 -19.04
N ARG A 274 -7.34 11.89 -19.17
CA ARG A 274 -6.67 10.86 -18.35
C ARG A 274 -5.15 10.95 -18.30
N ARG A 275 -4.51 11.49 -19.36
CA ARG A 275 -3.05 11.68 -19.44
C ARG A 275 -2.52 12.80 -18.53
N GLU A 276 -3.39 13.69 -18.05
CA GLU A 276 -3.04 14.73 -17.08
C GLU A 276 -2.92 14.15 -15.67
N TYR A 277 -3.65 13.06 -15.38
CA TYR A 277 -3.67 12.41 -14.08
C TYR A 277 -2.61 11.31 -13.96
N ARG A 278 -1.40 11.68 -13.51
CA ARG A 278 -0.34 10.69 -13.18
C ARG A 278 -0.76 9.66 -12.13
N VAL A 279 -1.73 10.00 -11.28
CA VAL A 279 -2.30 9.08 -10.29
C VAL A 279 -3.03 7.94 -10.98
N LEU A 280 -3.71 8.22 -12.09
CA LEU A 280 -4.44 7.23 -12.88
C LEU A 280 -3.48 6.21 -13.51
N ASP A 281 -2.30 6.65 -13.96
CA ASP A 281 -1.25 5.76 -14.43
C ASP A 281 -0.84 4.72 -13.37
N LEU A 282 -0.67 5.15 -12.13
CA LEU A 282 -0.31 4.26 -11.02
C LEU A 282 -1.45 3.29 -10.67
N ILE A 283 -2.71 3.76 -10.68
CA ILE A 283 -3.89 2.92 -10.44
C ILE A 283 -4.01 1.83 -11.51
N PHE A 284 -3.90 2.21 -12.79
CA PHE A 284 -3.95 1.24 -13.89
C PHE A 284 -2.78 0.27 -13.83
N LEU A 285 -1.57 0.76 -13.59
CA LEU A 285 -0.39 -0.10 -13.51
C LEU A 285 -0.50 -1.11 -12.35
N ILE A 286 -0.69 -0.64 -11.12
CA ILE A 286 -0.78 -1.52 -9.94
C ILE A 286 -1.97 -2.47 -10.07
N GLY A 287 -3.13 -1.94 -10.48
CA GLY A 287 -4.36 -2.73 -10.64
C GLY A 287 -4.20 -3.85 -11.67
N THR A 288 -3.69 -3.55 -12.86
CA THR A 288 -3.54 -4.55 -13.93
C THR A 288 -2.45 -5.57 -13.63
N LEU A 289 -1.32 -5.17 -13.02
CA LEU A 289 -0.25 -6.10 -12.64
C LEU A 289 -0.67 -7.04 -11.50
N THR A 290 -1.57 -6.59 -10.62
CA THR A 290 -2.06 -7.39 -9.49
C THR A 290 -3.26 -8.27 -9.87
N LEU A 291 -3.98 -7.94 -10.95
CA LEU A 291 -5.25 -8.59 -11.30
C LEU A 291 -5.16 -10.13 -11.45
N PRO A 292 -4.10 -10.73 -12.01
CA PRO A 292 -3.96 -12.19 -12.02
C PRO A 292 -3.94 -12.81 -10.62
N PHE A 293 -3.29 -12.17 -9.64
CA PHE A 293 -3.28 -12.63 -8.25
C PHE A 293 -4.64 -12.49 -7.56
N ALA A 294 -5.56 -11.70 -8.11
CA ALA A 294 -6.91 -11.56 -7.60
C ALA A 294 -7.85 -12.67 -8.11
N SER A 295 -7.39 -13.60 -8.97
CA SER A 295 -8.22 -14.67 -9.55
C SER A 295 -8.92 -15.59 -8.54
N PRO A 296 -8.44 -15.80 -7.30
CA PRO A 296 -9.20 -16.54 -6.31
C PRO A 296 -10.55 -15.91 -5.94
N LEU A 297 -10.69 -14.58 -6.07
CA LEU A 297 -11.95 -13.89 -5.81
C LEU A 297 -13.08 -14.29 -6.79
N PRO A 298 -12.90 -14.20 -8.12
CA PRO A 298 -13.90 -14.71 -9.06
C PRO A 298 -14.03 -16.24 -9.02
N ILE A 299 -13.01 -17.01 -8.64
CA ILE A 299 -13.13 -18.46 -8.41
C ILE A 299 -14.14 -18.74 -7.28
N HIS A 300 -13.96 -18.12 -6.11
CA HIS A 300 -14.90 -18.25 -5.00
C HIS A 300 -16.28 -17.69 -5.35
N GLY A 301 -16.34 -16.57 -6.08
CA GLY A 301 -17.61 -15.99 -6.53
C GLY A 301 -18.38 -16.93 -7.47
N ALA A 302 -17.68 -17.57 -8.42
CA ALA A 302 -18.27 -18.55 -9.33
C ALA A 302 -18.74 -19.81 -8.58
N ALA A 303 -17.94 -20.30 -7.63
CA ALA A 303 -18.31 -21.43 -6.79
C ALA A 303 -19.56 -21.15 -5.95
N TRP A 304 -19.57 -20.01 -5.27
CA TRP A 304 -20.71 -19.55 -4.48
C TRP A 304 -21.98 -19.41 -5.34
N LEU A 305 -21.88 -18.77 -6.51
CA LEU A 305 -23.01 -18.59 -7.42
C LEU A 305 -23.56 -19.95 -7.89
N ALA A 306 -22.67 -20.86 -8.30
CA ALA A 306 -23.05 -22.20 -8.75
C ALA A 306 -23.72 -23.00 -7.62
N ALA A 307 -23.19 -22.93 -6.40
CA ALA A 307 -23.81 -23.57 -5.23
C ALA A 307 -25.23 -23.06 -4.97
N GLN A 308 -25.44 -21.73 -5.03
CA GLN A 308 -26.77 -21.13 -4.90
C GLN A 308 -27.74 -21.54 -6.02
N LEU A 309 -27.25 -21.71 -7.25
CA LEU A 309 -28.07 -22.18 -8.37
C LEU A 309 -28.46 -23.66 -8.21
N VAL A 310 -27.51 -24.51 -7.82
CA VAL A 310 -27.77 -25.94 -7.57
C VAL A 310 -28.75 -26.14 -6.41
N GLU A 311 -28.63 -25.34 -5.35
CA GLU A 311 -29.56 -25.35 -4.21
C GLU A 311 -31.00 -24.97 -4.64
N ARG A 312 -31.14 -23.94 -5.48
CA ARG A 312 -32.46 -23.50 -6.00
C ARG A 312 -33.03 -24.40 -7.07
N SER A 313 -32.20 -25.14 -7.79
CA SER A 313 -32.60 -26.00 -8.90
C SER A 313 -31.75 -27.27 -8.87
N PRO A 314 -32.15 -28.28 -8.05
CA PRO A 314 -31.37 -29.50 -7.85
C PRO A 314 -31.03 -30.27 -9.14
N SER A 315 -31.82 -30.11 -10.20
CA SER A 315 -31.53 -30.65 -11.53
C SER A 315 -30.23 -30.13 -12.15
N LEU A 316 -29.74 -28.96 -11.74
CA LEU A 316 -28.42 -28.48 -12.16
C LEU A 316 -27.31 -29.32 -11.54
N GLY A 317 -27.50 -29.85 -10.33
CA GLY A 317 -26.50 -30.67 -9.64
C GLY A 317 -26.23 -32.02 -10.31
N SER A 318 -27.12 -32.50 -11.19
CA SER A 318 -26.86 -33.71 -12.00
C SER A 318 -26.01 -33.42 -13.25
N VAL A 319 -25.81 -32.15 -13.60
CA VAL A 319 -24.92 -31.73 -14.70
C VAL A 319 -23.51 -31.56 -14.14
N PRO A 320 -22.50 -32.33 -14.63
CA PRO A 320 -21.14 -32.30 -14.09
C PRO A 320 -20.53 -30.90 -14.00
N PHE A 321 -20.84 -30.04 -14.97
CA PHE A 321 -20.36 -28.66 -14.98
C PHE A 321 -20.74 -27.88 -13.73
N TRP A 322 -22.03 -27.88 -13.36
CA TRP A 322 -22.53 -27.13 -12.21
C TRP A 322 -22.13 -27.77 -10.89
N LEU A 323 -22.08 -29.11 -10.85
CA LEU A 323 -21.61 -29.84 -9.68
C LEU A 323 -20.16 -29.47 -9.34
N HIS A 324 -19.24 -29.60 -10.31
CA HIS A 324 -17.83 -29.26 -10.11
C HIS A 324 -17.62 -27.78 -9.82
N LEU A 325 -18.32 -26.89 -10.53
CA LEU A 325 -18.21 -25.45 -10.27
C LEU A 325 -18.68 -25.09 -8.86
N SER A 326 -19.78 -25.67 -8.37
CA SER A 326 -20.31 -25.39 -7.02
C SER A 326 -19.40 -25.83 -5.87
N GLN A 327 -18.47 -26.76 -6.14
CA GLN A 327 -17.51 -27.30 -5.16
C GLN A 327 -16.08 -26.80 -5.42
N LEU A 328 -15.91 -25.79 -6.27
CA LEU A 328 -14.59 -25.33 -6.71
C LEU A 328 -13.82 -24.62 -5.59
N HIS A 329 -12.59 -25.07 -5.34
CA HIS A 329 -11.65 -24.46 -4.40
C HIS A 329 -10.41 -23.92 -5.14
N PRO A 330 -9.94 -22.69 -4.87
CA PRO A 330 -8.76 -22.13 -5.56
C PRO A 330 -7.47 -22.91 -5.33
N THR A 331 -7.36 -23.63 -4.21
CA THR A 331 -6.19 -24.42 -3.82
C THR A 331 -6.26 -25.88 -4.29
N ASP A 332 -7.34 -26.29 -4.97
CA ASP A 332 -7.47 -27.62 -5.55
C ASP A 332 -6.82 -27.65 -6.95
N TYR A 333 -5.66 -28.31 -7.01
CA TYR A 333 -4.88 -28.47 -8.24
C TYR A 333 -5.17 -29.79 -8.97
N THR A 334 -6.26 -30.48 -8.64
CA THR A 334 -6.62 -31.76 -9.28
C THR A 334 -7.64 -31.58 -10.41
N ALA A 335 -7.68 -32.54 -11.34
CA ALA A 335 -8.69 -32.53 -12.40
C ALA A 335 -10.05 -33.04 -11.86
N PRO A 336 -11.18 -32.39 -12.20
CA PRO A 336 -11.30 -31.32 -13.19
C PRO A 336 -11.20 -29.89 -12.63
N ALA A 337 -11.11 -29.70 -11.30
CA ALA A 337 -11.12 -28.38 -10.65
C ALA A 337 -10.07 -27.40 -11.21
N ILE A 338 -8.85 -27.88 -11.46
CA ILE A 338 -7.76 -27.09 -12.03
C ILE A 338 -8.11 -26.47 -13.39
N TYR A 339 -8.96 -27.12 -14.20
CA TYR A 339 -9.39 -26.57 -15.49
C TYR A 339 -10.29 -25.35 -15.32
N TYR A 340 -11.23 -25.38 -14.36
CA TYR A 340 -12.09 -24.25 -14.06
C TYR A 340 -11.28 -23.06 -13.52
N SER A 341 -10.41 -23.32 -12.54
CA SER A 341 -9.50 -22.31 -11.98
C SER A 341 -8.58 -21.74 -13.07
N GLY A 342 -8.07 -22.57 -13.97
CA GLY A 342 -7.24 -22.17 -15.11
C GLY A 342 -7.96 -21.28 -16.11
N VAL A 343 -9.22 -21.58 -16.46
CA VAL A 343 -10.04 -20.72 -17.33
C VAL A 343 -10.30 -19.37 -16.66
N ILE A 344 -10.68 -19.35 -15.38
CA ILE A 344 -10.94 -18.10 -14.65
C ILE A 344 -9.66 -17.25 -14.54
N LEU A 345 -8.52 -17.88 -14.24
CA LEU A 345 -7.22 -17.21 -14.26
C LEU A 345 -6.92 -16.62 -15.65
N ALA A 346 -7.10 -17.38 -16.73
CA ALA A 346 -6.89 -16.89 -18.09
C ALA A 346 -7.76 -15.67 -18.41
N LEU A 347 -9.03 -15.65 -17.95
CA LEU A 347 -9.91 -14.49 -18.10
C LEU A 347 -9.41 -13.28 -17.31
N THR A 348 -8.90 -13.46 -16.09
CA THR A 348 -8.31 -12.34 -15.31
C THR A 348 -7.04 -11.80 -15.96
N ILE A 349 -6.20 -12.65 -16.53
CA ILE A 349 -5.02 -12.23 -17.30
C ILE A 349 -5.44 -11.48 -18.57
N ALA A 350 -6.43 -11.99 -19.31
CA ALA A 350 -6.95 -11.33 -20.50
C ALA A 350 -7.54 -9.94 -20.16
N ALA A 351 -8.26 -9.82 -19.05
CA ALA A 351 -8.75 -8.55 -18.55
C ALA A 351 -7.60 -7.60 -18.17
N ALA A 352 -6.55 -8.10 -17.52
CA ALA A 352 -5.37 -7.32 -17.16
C ALA A 352 -4.67 -6.75 -18.41
N VAL A 353 -4.50 -7.60 -19.43
CA VAL A 353 -3.93 -7.22 -20.73
C VAL A 353 -4.80 -6.20 -21.45
N ALA A 354 -6.11 -6.45 -21.53
CA ALA A 354 -7.04 -5.54 -22.20
C ALA A 354 -7.06 -4.15 -21.55
N LEU A 355 -7.17 -4.09 -20.21
CA LEU A 355 -7.16 -2.84 -19.45
C LEU A 355 -5.82 -2.13 -19.53
N GLY A 356 -4.71 -2.87 -19.46
CA GLY A 356 -3.36 -2.33 -19.57
C GLY A 356 -3.06 -1.72 -20.94
N LEU A 357 -3.43 -2.42 -22.01
CA LEU A 357 -3.30 -1.92 -23.39
C LEU A 357 -4.30 -0.81 -23.73
N LEU A 358 -5.47 -0.79 -23.09
CA LEU A 358 -6.43 0.31 -23.18
C LEU A 358 -5.87 1.58 -22.54
N TRP A 359 -5.16 1.43 -21.42
CA TRP A 359 -4.49 2.53 -20.72
C TRP A 359 -3.29 3.06 -21.51
N ASP A 360 -2.26 2.23 -21.75
CA ASP A 360 -1.05 2.65 -22.45
C ASP A 360 -0.32 1.50 -23.18
N ARG A 361 -0.46 1.45 -24.51
CA ARG A 361 0.15 0.41 -25.37
C ARG A 361 1.67 0.44 -25.43
N ARG A 362 2.32 1.53 -25.03
CA ARG A 362 3.77 1.68 -25.10
C ARG A 362 4.43 1.30 -23.77
N ARG A 363 3.89 1.81 -22.67
CA ARG A 363 4.52 1.69 -21.34
C ARG A 363 4.09 0.41 -20.63
N TRP A 364 2.82 0.00 -20.78
CA TRP A 364 2.30 -1.15 -20.06
C TRP A 364 2.98 -2.49 -20.42
N PRO A 365 3.23 -2.84 -21.70
CA PRO A 365 3.85 -4.13 -22.04
C PRO A 365 5.23 -4.31 -21.40
N VAL A 366 6.03 -3.24 -21.32
CA VAL A 366 7.35 -3.28 -20.68
C VAL A 366 7.22 -3.54 -19.18
N ALA A 367 6.30 -2.84 -18.50
CA ALA A 367 6.09 -3.04 -17.07
C ALA A 367 5.51 -4.44 -16.76
N ALA A 368 4.57 -4.92 -17.58
CA ALA A 368 4.03 -6.26 -17.50
C ALA A 368 5.10 -7.34 -17.73
N ALA A 369 5.99 -7.14 -18.71
CA ALA A 369 7.10 -8.06 -18.96
C ALA A 369 8.08 -8.11 -17.77
N ILE A 370 8.41 -6.97 -17.16
CA ILE A 370 9.26 -6.92 -15.96
C ILE A 370 8.59 -7.65 -14.79
N HIS A 371 7.34 -7.31 -14.50
CA HIS A 371 6.61 -7.87 -13.37
C HIS A 371 6.38 -9.38 -13.52
N THR A 372 5.84 -9.80 -14.67
CA THR A 372 5.56 -11.20 -14.96
C THR A 372 6.85 -12.01 -15.15
N GLY A 373 7.91 -11.41 -15.71
CA GLY A 373 9.21 -12.06 -15.84
C GLY A 373 9.80 -12.42 -14.48
N ILE A 374 9.83 -11.46 -13.54
CA ILE A 374 10.28 -11.70 -12.15
C ILE A 374 9.40 -12.76 -11.48
N PHE A 375 8.08 -12.66 -11.63
CA PHE A 375 7.14 -13.64 -11.10
C PHE A 375 7.45 -15.04 -11.62
N LEU A 376 7.55 -15.21 -12.94
CA LEU A 376 7.79 -16.52 -13.54
C LEU A 376 9.12 -17.10 -13.07
N VAL A 377 10.20 -16.31 -13.05
CA VAL A 377 11.52 -16.78 -12.57
C VAL A 377 11.43 -17.34 -11.16
N PHE A 378 10.81 -16.64 -10.21
CA PHE A 378 10.80 -17.09 -8.82
C PHE A 378 9.74 -18.16 -8.53
N PHE A 379 8.53 -18.02 -9.05
CA PHE A 379 7.46 -18.97 -8.76
C PHE A 379 7.65 -20.31 -9.48
N THR A 380 8.25 -20.30 -10.67
CA THR A 380 8.52 -21.54 -11.42
C THR A 380 9.88 -22.17 -11.12
N THR A 381 10.60 -21.69 -10.09
CA THR A 381 11.94 -22.17 -9.74
C THR A 381 12.88 -22.12 -10.95
N VAL A 382 13.00 -20.96 -11.58
CA VAL A 382 13.78 -20.76 -12.82
C VAL A 382 13.31 -21.72 -13.93
N PHE A 383 12.00 -21.79 -14.14
CA PHE A 383 11.33 -22.57 -15.19
C PHE A 383 11.43 -24.09 -15.07
N THR A 384 11.90 -24.62 -13.94
CA THR A 384 11.92 -26.08 -13.70
C THR A 384 10.61 -26.61 -13.10
N ASN A 385 9.71 -25.73 -12.67
CA ASN A 385 8.43 -26.10 -12.07
C ASN A 385 7.27 -25.21 -12.58
N GLY A 386 6.57 -25.67 -13.62
CA GLY A 386 5.41 -24.95 -14.18
C GLY A 386 4.21 -24.81 -13.23
N ALA A 387 4.06 -25.71 -12.23
CA ALA A 387 2.95 -25.65 -11.28
C ALA A 387 2.99 -24.38 -10.40
N GLY A 388 4.17 -23.75 -10.31
CA GLY A 388 4.37 -22.46 -9.66
C GLY A 388 3.47 -21.33 -10.16
N ILE A 389 3.04 -21.38 -11.43
CA ILE A 389 2.10 -20.39 -11.98
C ILE A 389 0.75 -20.48 -11.26
N ALA A 390 0.24 -21.70 -11.10
CA ALA A 390 -1.03 -21.94 -10.41
C ALA A 390 -0.90 -21.64 -8.92
N SER A 391 0.15 -22.13 -8.25
CA SER A 391 0.32 -21.88 -6.83
C SER A 391 0.64 -20.43 -6.49
N GLY A 392 1.24 -19.66 -7.40
CA GLY A 392 1.48 -18.23 -7.22
C GLY A 392 0.25 -17.35 -7.48
N TRP A 393 -0.28 -17.34 -8.71
CA TRP A 393 -1.40 -16.45 -9.05
C TRP A 393 -2.73 -16.88 -8.43
N VAL A 394 -2.95 -18.18 -8.25
CA VAL A 394 -4.19 -18.70 -7.62
C VAL A 394 -3.93 -19.08 -6.16
N GLY A 395 -2.89 -19.88 -5.93
CA GLY A 395 -2.63 -20.47 -4.62
C GLY A 395 -2.34 -19.46 -3.51
N SER A 396 -1.54 -18.42 -3.76
CA SER A 396 -1.15 -17.45 -2.71
C SER A 396 -2.35 -16.77 -2.08
N LEU A 397 -3.21 -16.11 -2.88
CA LEU A 397 -4.42 -15.47 -2.33
C LEU A 397 -5.46 -16.51 -1.89
N GLY A 398 -5.63 -17.61 -2.64
CA GLY A 398 -6.59 -18.67 -2.32
C GLY A 398 -6.34 -19.27 -0.95
N TYR A 399 -5.10 -19.67 -0.69
CA TYR A 399 -4.68 -20.20 0.61
C TYR A 399 -4.86 -19.16 1.73
N TRP A 400 -4.46 -17.91 1.50
CA TRP A 400 -4.62 -16.84 2.49
C TRP A 400 -6.09 -16.59 2.85
N LEU A 401 -7.01 -16.64 1.87
CA LEU A 401 -8.44 -16.53 2.10
C LEU A 401 -8.96 -17.67 3.00
N GLU A 402 -8.56 -18.91 2.74
CA GLU A 402 -8.93 -20.08 3.54
C GLU A 402 -8.46 -19.98 5.01
N GLN A 403 -7.32 -19.35 5.27
CA GLN A 403 -6.79 -19.23 6.63
C GLN A 403 -7.59 -18.26 7.52
N HIS A 404 -8.42 -17.37 6.98
CA HIS A 404 -9.24 -16.45 7.78
C HIS A 404 -10.23 -17.17 8.69
N GLY A 405 -10.76 -18.33 8.26
CA GLY A 405 -11.68 -19.13 9.07
C GLY A 405 -11.01 -19.82 10.27
N VAL A 406 -9.69 -20.04 10.21
CA VAL A 406 -8.91 -20.70 11.27
C VAL A 406 -8.43 -19.72 12.33
N GLN A 407 -8.31 -18.42 12.00
CA GLN A 407 -7.87 -17.35 12.90
C GLN A 407 -6.52 -17.62 13.58
N ARG A 408 -5.56 -18.23 12.86
CA ARG A 408 -4.22 -18.50 13.38
C ARG A 408 -3.51 -17.19 13.76
N GLY A 409 -3.27 -16.99 15.06
CA GLY A 409 -2.66 -15.76 15.58
C GLY A 409 -3.64 -14.65 15.97
N GLY A 410 -4.95 -14.93 15.98
CA GLY A 410 -5.95 -14.02 16.54
C GLY A 410 -5.66 -13.76 18.02
N GLN A 411 -5.40 -12.49 18.36
CA GLN A 411 -5.25 -12.03 19.75
C GLN A 411 -6.37 -11.06 20.09
N PRO A 412 -6.80 -10.99 21.37
CA PRO A 412 -7.76 -9.98 21.80
C PRO A 412 -7.28 -8.57 21.42
N TRP A 413 -8.18 -7.71 20.96
CA TRP A 413 -7.80 -6.40 20.41
C TRP A 413 -6.95 -5.53 21.36
N PHE A 414 -7.11 -5.70 22.67
CA PHE A 414 -6.35 -4.95 23.68
C PHE A 414 -4.89 -5.39 23.79
N TYR A 415 -4.50 -6.60 23.31
CA TYR A 415 -3.10 -7.03 23.28
C TYR A 415 -2.25 -6.10 22.42
N TYR A 416 -2.81 -5.54 21.34
CA TYR A 416 -2.09 -4.62 20.47
C TYR A 416 -1.72 -3.30 21.18
N LEU A 417 -2.48 -2.90 22.21
CA LEU A 417 -2.13 -1.74 23.05
C LEU A 417 -0.93 -2.01 23.97
N VAL A 418 -0.59 -3.28 24.21
CA VAL A 418 0.58 -3.70 25.01
C VAL A 418 1.77 -4.00 24.12
N ILE A 419 1.55 -4.68 22.98
CA ILE A 419 2.62 -5.03 22.03
C ILE A 419 3.24 -3.77 21.40
N LEU A 420 2.42 -2.80 21.00
CA LEU A 420 2.91 -1.61 20.30
C LEU A 420 3.91 -0.79 21.15
N PRO A 421 3.66 -0.47 22.44
CA PRO A 421 4.65 0.19 23.29
C PRO A 421 5.85 -0.69 23.69
N LEU A 422 5.78 -2.01 23.58
CA LEU A 422 6.90 -2.89 23.93
C LEU A 422 7.88 -3.06 22.77
N TYR A 423 7.38 -3.28 21.55
CA TYR A 423 8.21 -3.64 20.40
C TYR A 423 8.40 -2.48 19.42
N ASP A 424 7.40 -1.61 19.29
CA ASP A 424 7.37 -0.52 18.32
C ASP A 424 7.24 0.86 19.00
N PHE A 425 7.89 1.02 20.17
CA PHE A 425 7.88 2.27 20.92
C PHE A 425 8.52 3.44 20.17
N LEU A 426 9.54 3.20 19.33
CA LEU A 426 10.20 4.26 18.56
C LEU A 426 9.23 4.97 17.58
N PRO A 427 8.53 4.26 16.67
CA PRO A 427 7.53 4.90 15.83
C PRO A 427 6.37 5.47 16.65
N LEU A 428 5.97 4.83 17.77
CA LEU A 428 4.94 5.37 18.66
C LEU A 428 5.33 6.71 19.28
N LEU A 429 6.54 6.82 19.83
CA LEU A 429 7.08 8.07 20.39
C LEU A 429 7.22 9.15 19.31
N GLY A 430 7.70 8.78 18.11
CA GLY A 430 7.76 9.68 16.96
C GLY A 430 6.38 10.22 16.57
N PHE A 431 5.38 9.33 16.52
CA PHE A 431 3.99 9.70 16.24
C PHE A 431 3.42 10.65 17.30
N LEU A 432 3.59 10.34 18.58
CA LEU A 432 3.13 11.17 19.69
C LEU A 432 3.80 12.56 19.66
N ALA A 433 5.12 12.60 19.49
CA ALA A 433 5.88 13.85 19.41
C ALA A 433 5.43 14.71 18.22
N ALA A 434 5.25 14.11 17.03
CA ALA A 434 4.77 14.80 15.84
C ALA A 434 3.34 15.33 16.03
N THR A 435 2.45 14.54 16.63
CA THR A 435 1.06 14.93 16.90
C THR A 435 1.01 16.10 17.87
N LEU A 436 1.73 16.03 18.99
CA LEU A 436 1.83 17.11 19.97
C LEU A 436 2.43 18.37 19.37
N PHE A 437 3.47 18.24 18.54
CA PHE A 437 4.07 19.38 17.85
C PHE A 437 3.09 20.07 16.89
N LEU A 438 2.35 19.29 16.08
CA LEU A 438 1.36 19.82 15.16
C LEU A 438 0.21 20.50 15.91
N LEU A 439 -0.26 19.91 17.01
CA LEU A 439 -1.28 20.50 17.87
C LEU A 439 -0.80 21.83 18.47
N ALA A 440 0.39 21.84 19.07
CA ALA A 440 0.99 23.03 19.66
C ALA A 440 1.19 24.14 18.62
N ARG A 441 1.59 23.77 17.40
CA ARG A 441 1.71 24.71 16.27
C ARG A 441 0.36 25.25 15.84
N ALA A 442 -0.67 24.40 15.73
CA ALA A 442 -2.02 24.83 15.38
C ALA A 442 -2.60 25.79 16.41
N VAL A 443 -2.46 25.48 17.70
CA VAL A 443 -2.88 26.35 18.82
C VAL A 443 -2.13 27.69 18.78
N ARG A 444 -0.80 27.65 18.63
CA ARG A 444 0.02 28.88 18.53
C ARG A 444 -0.41 29.75 17.34
N ASN A 445 -0.72 29.13 16.20
CA ASN A 445 -1.21 29.84 15.03
C ASN A 445 -2.59 30.46 15.30
N ALA A 446 -3.52 29.71 15.89
CA ALA A 446 -4.84 30.22 16.25
C ALA A 446 -4.78 31.42 17.21
N ILE A 447 -3.93 31.34 18.25
CA ILE A 447 -3.72 32.46 19.19
C ILE A 447 -3.14 33.67 18.46
N ARG A 448 -2.13 33.48 17.60
CA ARG A 448 -1.56 34.58 16.80
C ARG A 448 -2.58 35.22 15.86
N SER A 449 -3.48 34.43 15.29
CA SER A 449 -4.58 34.93 14.45
C SER A 449 -5.58 35.76 15.25
N ALA A 450 -5.87 35.35 16.49
CA ALA A 450 -6.80 36.06 17.39
C ALA A 450 -6.22 37.35 17.97
N VAL A 451 -4.90 37.44 18.14
CA VAL A 451 -4.19 38.61 18.71
C VAL A 451 -3.79 39.63 17.64
N ARG A 452 -3.90 39.31 16.35
CA ARG A 452 -3.65 40.30 15.28
C ARG A 452 -4.77 41.35 15.27
N PRO A 453 -4.47 42.65 15.42
CA PRO A 453 -5.47 43.69 15.21
C PRO A 453 -5.97 43.63 13.76
N PRO A 454 -7.25 43.97 13.50
CA PRO A 454 -7.78 44.01 12.14
C PRO A 454 -6.88 44.88 11.26
N GLN A 455 -6.50 44.36 10.09
CA GLN A 455 -5.76 45.17 9.12
C GLN A 455 -6.61 46.39 8.76
N PRO A 456 -6.03 47.61 8.73
CA PRO A 456 -6.75 48.77 8.22
C PRO A 456 -7.23 48.46 6.81
N ALA A 457 -8.50 48.77 6.54
CA ALA A 457 -9.09 48.58 5.23
C ALA A 457 -8.20 49.27 4.17
N PRO A 458 -7.97 48.65 2.99
CA PRO A 458 -7.26 49.32 1.92
C PRO A 458 -7.95 50.66 1.62
N PRO A 459 -7.18 51.74 1.36
CA PRO A 459 -7.76 53.03 1.07
C PRO A 459 -8.71 52.90 -0.13
N ASP A 460 -9.94 53.39 0.07
CA ASP A 460 -11.00 53.38 -0.90
C ASP A 460 -10.51 54.05 -2.19
N SER A 461 -10.31 53.29 -3.26
CA SER A 461 -9.87 53.82 -4.55
C SER A 461 -11.00 54.51 -5.32
N SER A 462 -12.13 54.80 -4.65
CA SER A 462 -13.22 55.59 -5.20
C SER A 462 -13.06 57.05 -4.79
N GLY A 463 -12.44 57.83 -5.67
CA GLY A 463 -12.35 59.29 -5.52
C GLY A 463 -13.73 59.94 -5.52
N ARG A 464 -14.37 60.02 -4.36
CA ARG A 464 -15.51 60.91 -4.12
C ARG A 464 -15.17 61.86 -2.99
N SER A 465 -14.93 63.11 -3.39
CA SER A 465 -14.67 64.23 -2.52
C SER A 465 -15.77 64.39 -1.47
N ALA A 466 -15.35 64.61 -0.22
CA ALA A 466 -16.19 65.13 0.82
C ALA A 466 -16.82 66.46 0.38
N ILE A 467 -18.15 66.52 0.33
CA ILE A 467 -18.91 67.76 0.46
C ILE A 467 -19.74 67.57 1.73
N GLY A 468 -19.41 68.37 2.74
CA GLY A 468 -20.13 68.38 4.00
C GLY A 468 -21.52 68.98 3.83
N HIS A 469 -22.49 68.42 4.54
CA HIS A 469 -23.65 69.16 5.02
C HIS A 469 -24.04 68.64 6.40
N SER A 470 -24.11 69.57 7.34
CA SER A 470 -24.58 69.45 8.72
C SER A 470 -26.10 69.34 8.80
N VAL A 471 -26.63 68.40 9.58
CA VAL A 471 -27.94 68.48 10.28
C VAL A 471 -27.83 67.58 11.53
N ILE A 472 -27.53 68.13 12.72
CA ILE A 472 -28.46 68.50 13.82
C ILE A 472 -29.39 67.35 14.27
N GLY A 473 -29.24 66.95 15.54
CA GLY A 473 -30.40 66.87 16.44
C GLY A 473 -30.79 65.52 17.04
N HIS A 474 -30.54 65.41 18.35
CA HIS A 474 -31.36 64.76 19.38
C HIS A 474 -31.29 63.24 19.64
N SER A 475 -30.66 62.95 20.78
CA SER A 475 -31.06 62.04 21.86
C SER A 475 -32.50 61.48 21.84
N VAL A 476 -32.67 60.22 22.24
CA VAL A 476 -33.54 59.79 23.35
C VAL A 476 -33.19 58.36 23.78
N ILE A 477 -33.26 58.17 25.10
CA ILE A 477 -33.00 57.01 25.95
C ILE A 477 -34.24 56.10 26.03
N GLY A 478 -34.06 54.80 26.35
CA GLY A 478 -35.10 53.93 26.96
C GLY A 478 -35.05 52.49 26.46
N HIS A 479 -34.42 51.52 27.12
CA HIS A 479 -34.85 50.71 28.28
C HIS A 479 -36.15 49.87 28.12
N SER A 480 -36.01 48.60 28.57
CA SER A 480 -37.03 47.59 28.96
C SER A 480 -37.74 46.80 27.84
N VAL A 481 -37.74 45.45 27.76
CA VAL A 481 -37.99 44.33 28.71
C VAL A 481 -39.48 43.88 28.69
N ILE A 482 -39.68 42.55 28.54
CA ILE A 482 -40.92 41.73 28.63
C ILE A 482 -41.89 41.93 27.44
N GLY A 483 -42.54 40.94 26.83
CA GLY A 483 -42.78 39.52 27.10
C GLY A 483 -44.21 39.15 26.67
N HIS A 484 -44.39 37.90 26.25
CA HIS A 484 -45.63 37.12 26.11
C HIS A 484 -46.63 37.32 24.95
N SER A 485 -47.01 36.13 24.42
CA SER A 485 -48.25 35.70 23.74
C SER A 485 -48.57 36.33 22.38
N VAL A 486 -48.90 35.57 21.33
CA VAL A 486 -49.72 34.34 21.22
C VAL A 486 -49.08 33.33 20.29
#